data_AF-X6NH09-F1
#
_entry.id   AF-X6NH09-F1
#
_cell.length_a   1.000
_cell.length_b   1.000
_cell.length_c   1.000
_cell.angle_alpha   90.00
_cell.angle_beta   90.00
_cell.angle_gamma   90.00
#
_symmetry.space_group_name_H-M   'P 1'
#
loop_
_entity.id
_entity.type
_entity.pdbx_description
1 polymer ?
#
loop_
_entity_poly.entity_id
_entity_poly.type
_entity_poly.pdbx_seq_one_letter_code
_entity_poly.pdbx_strand_id
1 'polypeptide(L)'
;MIRISLENNNWANLELYNEVMKVIVNLCSAEENSQAYAHKAAVPLLKAIEKHTEVMFLQNAATALSSMSLYPVASRYLVKRGAVAVIVKSAMDNKDRKNLLARYLRTMTNLLYTESRTGEECFKTNAYSIFEELAQEDKDDRAVQKEWQEFVKAYRLKSQKNAVLVGANHYSVPISDRLDRAYLRLLTGGTIVIKHKGRGTNPHKKILRVDDTCTKLLLQNPDDTRASDADKQAKQIFMTSVKAIKPGNDHPWLKGVPPEKCIQIIAIDPNSKDFYVCLETLYKAVRKIHEPDLVKKKKKKYFSCTDEISKYLLCFFSLETFVLN
;
A
#
# COMPACT_ATOMS: atom_id res chain seq x y z
N MET A 1 -18.34 36.96 -27.09
CA MET A 1 -18.80 35.87 -27.98
C MET A 1 -17.59 34.99 -28.27
N ILE A 2 -17.54 33.78 -27.72
CA ILE A 2 -16.39 32.87 -27.90
C ILE A 2 -16.55 32.19 -29.27
N ARG A 3 -15.61 32.41 -30.19
CA ARG A 3 -15.57 31.71 -31.48
C ARG A 3 -14.86 30.37 -31.27
N ILE A 4 -15.60 29.27 -31.35
CA ILE A 4 -15.03 27.92 -31.40
C ILE A 4 -14.52 27.72 -32.83
N SER A 5 -13.22 27.50 -32.99
CA SER A 5 -12.63 27.21 -34.30
C SER A 5 -13.02 25.79 -34.72
N LEU A 6 -13.35 25.58 -35.99
CA LEU A 6 -13.52 24.22 -36.54
C LEU A 6 -12.17 23.58 -36.88
N GLU A 7 -11.09 24.35 -36.86
CA GLU A 7 -9.74 23.86 -37.10
C GLU A 7 -9.19 23.24 -35.80
N ASN A 8 -8.40 22.16 -35.94
CA ASN A 8 -7.83 21.29 -34.90
C ASN A 8 -6.98 21.97 -33.78
N ASN A 9 -7.06 23.30 -33.64
CA ASN A 9 -6.31 24.13 -32.70
C ASN A 9 -7.16 24.77 -31.59
N ASN A 10 -8.36 24.25 -31.29
CA ASN A 10 -9.16 24.74 -30.16
C ASN A 10 -8.40 24.68 -28.81
N TRP A 11 -7.43 23.77 -28.68
CA TRP A 11 -6.52 23.70 -27.53
C TRP A 11 -5.67 24.97 -27.35
N ALA A 12 -5.53 25.82 -28.36
CA ALA A 12 -4.85 27.11 -28.25
C ALA A 12 -5.75 28.22 -27.66
N ASN A 13 -7.08 28.04 -27.64
CA ASN A 13 -7.98 29.01 -27.04
C ASN A 13 -8.11 28.76 -25.52
N LEU A 14 -7.12 29.26 -24.79
CA LEU A 14 -7.02 29.14 -23.34
C LEU A 14 -8.23 29.72 -22.58
N GLU A 15 -8.84 30.80 -23.08
CA GLU A 15 -10.03 31.40 -22.46
C GLU A 15 -11.21 30.43 -22.50
N LEU A 16 -11.46 29.81 -23.65
CA LEU A 16 -12.50 28.79 -23.80
C LEU A 16 -12.21 27.60 -22.88
N TYR A 17 -10.98 27.09 -22.87
CA TYR A 17 -10.60 25.98 -22.00
C TYR A 17 -10.79 26.31 -20.52
N ASN A 18 -10.48 27.53 -20.11
CA ASN A 18 -10.65 27.99 -18.75
C ASN A 18 -12.13 27.98 -18.33
N GLU A 19 -13.03 28.45 -19.19
CA GLU A 19 -14.48 28.37 -18.93
C GLU A 19 -14.99 26.93 -18.93
N VAL A 20 -14.51 26.08 -19.84
CA VAL A 20 -14.85 24.65 -19.86
C VAL A 20 -14.41 23.96 -18.57
N MET A 21 -13.22 24.28 -18.03
CA MET A 21 -12.77 23.71 -16.76
C MET A 21 -13.69 24.09 -15.60
N LYS A 22 -14.18 25.34 -15.52
CA LYS A 22 -15.14 25.74 -14.50
C LYS A 22 -16.44 24.95 -14.57
N VAL A 23 -16.96 24.71 -15.77
CA VAL A 23 -18.13 23.86 -15.98
C VAL A 23 -17.86 22.43 -15.52
N ILE A 24 -16.71 21.86 -15.88
CA ILE A 24 -16.32 20.51 -15.44
C ILE A 24 -16.23 20.43 -13.92
N VAL A 25 -15.63 21.41 -13.24
CA VAL A 25 -15.56 21.47 -11.78
C VAL A 25 -16.95 21.37 -11.16
N ASN A 26 -17.92 22.12 -11.68
CA ASN A 26 -19.29 22.10 -11.18
C ASN A 26 -19.99 20.75 -11.44
N LEU A 27 -19.79 20.17 -12.62
CA LEU A 27 -20.41 18.89 -13.00
C LEU A 27 -19.80 17.70 -12.26
N CYS A 28 -18.51 17.75 -11.91
CA CYS A 28 -17.80 16.71 -11.15
C CYS A 28 -18.15 16.69 -9.65
N SER A 29 -19.17 17.44 -9.22
CA SER A 29 -19.78 17.27 -7.89
C SER A 29 -20.61 16.00 -7.76
N ALA A 30 -21.01 15.40 -8.89
CA ALA A 30 -21.64 14.08 -8.95
C ALA A 30 -20.62 13.01 -9.36
N GLU A 31 -20.75 11.81 -8.78
CA GLU A 31 -19.81 10.72 -9.04
C GLU A 31 -19.87 10.25 -10.50
N GLU A 32 -21.06 10.06 -11.05
CA GLU A 32 -21.28 9.55 -12.41
C GLU A 32 -20.62 10.45 -13.46
N ASN A 33 -20.73 11.76 -13.26
CA ASN A 33 -20.10 12.77 -14.11
C ASN A 33 -18.57 12.70 -13.98
N SER A 34 -18.05 12.66 -12.76
CA SER A 34 -16.60 12.54 -12.51
C SER A 34 -16.01 11.32 -13.18
N GLN A 35 -16.70 10.18 -13.11
CA GLN A 35 -16.28 8.94 -13.76
C GLN A 35 -16.29 9.06 -15.29
N ALA A 36 -17.37 9.61 -15.86
CA ALA A 36 -17.50 9.80 -17.30
C ALA A 36 -16.41 10.73 -17.86
N TYR A 37 -16.13 11.85 -17.16
CA TYR A 37 -15.07 12.78 -17.51
C TYR A 37 -13.68 12.15 -17.36
N ALA A 38 -13.38 11.47 -16.25
CA ALA A 38 -12.08 10.82 -16.08
C ALA A 38 -11.84 9.75 -17.17
N HIS A 39 -12.86 9.02 -17.60
CA HIS A 39 -12.75 8.02 -18.65
C HIS A 39 -12.39 8.64 -20.02
N LYS A 40 -13.08 9.72 -20.42
CA LYS A 40 -12.98 10.30 -21.78
C LYS A 40 -12.00 11.46 -21.90
N ALA A 41 -11.86 12.26 -20.84
CA ALA A 41 -11.20 13.56 -20.87
C ALA A 41 -9.91 13.64 -20.02
N ALA A 42 -9.55 12.60 -19.26
CA ALA A 42 -8.32 12.64 -18.45
C ALA A 42 -7.07 12.89 -19.30
N VAL A 43 -6.89 12.17 -20.41
CA VAL A 43 -5.71 12.34 -21.28
C VAL A 43 -5.59 13.76 -21.85
N PRO A 44 -6.61 14.33 -22.52
CA PRO A 44 -6.49 15.70 -23.03
C PRO A 44 -6.32 16.74 -21.91
N LEU A 45 -6.96 16.56 -20.75
CA LEU A 45 -6.76 17.44 -19.60
C LEU A 45 -5.30 17.41 -19.11
N LEU A 46 -4.73 16.22 -18.91
CA LEU A 46 -3.35 16.06 -18.44
C LEU A 46 -2.35 16.65 -19.44
N LYS A 47 -2.53 16.39 -20.75
CA LYS A 47 -1.70 17.00 -21.80
C LYS A 47 -1.79 18.54 -21.81
N ALA A 48 -2.98 19.09 -21.55
CA ALA A 48 -3.16 20.53 -21.47
C ALA A 48 -2.42 21.12 -20.25
N ILE A 49 -2.45 20.44 -19.10
CA ILE A 49 -1.67 20.84 -17.91
C ILE A 49 -0.17 20.83 -18.21
N GLU A 50 0.34 19.86 -18.96
CA GLU A 50 1.76 19.81 -19.32
C GLU A 50 2.19 20.90 -20.30
N LYS A 51 1.27 21.40 -21.13
CA LYS A 51 1.57 22.34 -22.22
C LYS A 51 1.41 23.81 -21.82
N HIS A 52 0.51 24.10 -20.89
CA HIS A 52 0.11 25.46 -20.55
C HIS A 52 0.70 25.89 -19.21
N THR A 53 1.12 27.15 -19.13
CA THR A 53 1.73 27.74 -17.92
C THR A 53 0.84 28.83 -17.31
N GLU A 54 -0.33 29.07 -17.87
CA GLU A 54 -1.25 30.12 -17.43
C GLU A 54 -1.88 29.77 -16.08
N VAL A 55 -1.65 30.65 -15.09
CA VAL A 55 -2.04 30.43 -13.68
C VAL A 55 -3.50 30.06 -13.54
N MET A 56 -4.40 30.83 -14.17
CA MET A 56 -5.83 30.63 -14.02
C MET A 56 -6.30 29.29 -14.58
N PHE A 57 -5.76 28.90 -15.74
CA PHE A 57 -6.07 27.60 -16.35
C PHE A 57 -5.61 26.46 -15.44
N LEU A 58 -4.34 26.47 -15.02
CA LEU A 58 -3.79 25.43 -14.15
C LEU A 58 -4.54 25.33 -12.82
N GLN A 59 -4.94 26.47 -12.26
CA GLN A 59 -5.75 26.54 -11.05
C GLN A 59 -7.13 25.87 -11.21
N ASN A 60 -7.81 26.09 -12.33
CA ASN A 60 -9.10 25.47 -12.61
C ASN A 60 -8.96 24.00 -12.97
N ALA A 61 -7.92 23.64 -13.73
CA ALA A 61 -7.59 22.26 -14.07
C ALA A 61 -7.26 21.43 -12.81
N ALA A 62 -6.44 21.98 -11.89
CA ALA A 62 -6.15 21.33 -10.61
C ALA A 62 -7.40 21.18 -9.73
N THR A 63 -8.33 22.15 -9.80
CA THR A 63 -9.62 22.03 -9.10
C THR A 63 -10.47 20.90 -9.70
N ALA A 64 -10.51 20.77 -11.03
CA ALA A 64 -11.22 19.69 -11.71
C ALA A 64 -10.63 18.31 -11.36
N LEU A 65 -9.31 18.18 -11.37
CA LEU A 65 -8.61 16.98 -10.93
C LEU A 65 -8.94 16.65 -9.47
N SER A 66 -8.92 17.64 -8.59
CA SER A 66 -9.27 17.48 -7.18
C SER A 66 -10.71 16.96 -7.02
N SER A 67 -11.69 17.51 -7.74
CA SER A 67 -13.08 17.04 -7.67
C SER A 67 -13.22 15.60 -8.16
N MET A 68 -12.62 15.25 -9.30
CA MET A 68 -12.67 13.89 -9.83
C MET A 68 -11.97 12.88 -8.92
N SER A 69 -10.86 13.28 -8.27
CA SER A 69 -10.08 12.39 -7.40
C SER A 69 -10.78 11.97 -6.10
N LEU A 70 -11.94 12.55 -5.79
CA LEU A 70 -12.77 12.14 -4.65
C LEU A 70 -13.42 10.76 -4.86
N TYR A 71 -13.53 10.30 -6.11
CA TYR A 71 -14.26 9.09 -6.46
C TYR A 71 -13.32 7.96 -6.93
N PRO A 72 -13.37 6.75 -6.35
CA PRO A 72 -12.42 5.67 -6.67
C PRO A 72 -12.29 5.30 -8.14
N VAL A 73 -13.42 5.23 -8.87
CA VAL A 73 -13.41 4.84 -10.29
C VAL A 73 -12.73 5.93 -11.14
N ALA A 74 -13.03 7.20 -10.88
CA ALA A 74 -12.39 8.33 -11.58
C ALA A 74 -10.89 8.40 -11.24
N SER A 75 -10.52 8.27 -9.96
CA SER A 75 -9.13 8.20 -9.51
C SER A 75 -8.34 7.10 -10.21
N ARG A 76 -8.92 5.90 -10.36
CA ARG A 76 -8.30 4.79 -11.09
C ARG A 76 -7.93 5.19 -12.52
N TYR A 77 -8.85 5.86 -13.23
CA TYR A 77 -8.57 6.34 -14.58
C TYR A 77 -7.49 7.42 -14.59
N LEU A 78 -7.56 8.40 -13.69
CA LEU A 78 -6.54 9.45 -13.59
C LEU A 78 -5.14 8.87 -13.36
N VAL A 79 -4.99 7.99 -12.37
CA VAL A 79 -3.70 7.33 -12.05
C VAL A 79 -3.23 6.48 -13.22
N LYS A 80 -4.11 5.68 -13.83
CA LYS A 80 -3.78 4.86 -15.01
C LYS A 80 -3.29 5.71 -16.21
N ARG A 81 -3.74 6.96 -16.32
CA ARG A 81 -3.33 7.89 -17.39
C ARG A 81 -2.14 8.78 -17.01
N GLY A 82 -1.48 8.54 -15.87
CA GLY A 82 -0.25 9.23 -15.48
C GLY A 82 -0.48 10.55 -14.75
N ALA A 83 -1.65 10.78 -14.15
CA ALA A 83 -1.94 12.03 -13.45
C ALA A 83 -0.91 12.39 -12.37
N VAL A 84 -0.36 11.41 -11.65
CA VAL A 84 0.66 11.62 -10.61
C VAL A 84 1.92 12.28 -11.19
N ALA A 85 2.46 11.76 -12.29
CA ALA A 85 3.66 12.31 -12.92
C ALA A 85 3.44 13.73 -13.44
N VAL A 86 2.27 13.98 -14.06
CA VAL A 86 1.90 15.31 -14.57
C VAL A 86 1.73 16.32 -13.44
N ILE A 87 1.08 15.93 -12.33
CA ILE A 87 0.91 16.78 -11.15
C ILE A 87 2.27 17.15 -10.54
N VAL A 88 3.15 16.16 -10.36
CA VAL A 88 4.49 16.38 -9.78
C VAL A 88 5.31 17.32 -10.65
N LYS A 89 5.37 17.05 -11.96
CA LYS A 89 6.09 17.91 -12.91
C LYS A 89 5.52 19.33 -12.93
N SER A 90 4.20 19.47 -13.02
CA SER A 90 3.55 20.79 -13.03
C SER A 90 3.77 21.55 -11.73
N ALA A 91 3.84 20.87 -10.58
CA ALA A 91 4.16 21.51 -9.30
C ALA A 91 5.59 22.05 -9.28
N MET A 92 6.56 21.29 -9.82
CA MET A 92 7.96 21.75 -9.95
C MET A 92 8.09 22.95 -10.88
N ASP A 93 7.41 22.90 -12.03
CA ASP A 93 7.43 23.98 -13.03
C ASP A 93 6.74 25.27 -12.54
N ASN A 94 5.98 25.20 -11.44
CA ASN A 94 5.17 26.30 -10.91
C ASN A 94 5.34 26.48 -9.40
N LYS A 95 6.56 26.30 -8.88
CA LYS A 95 6.85 26.27 -7.45
C LYS A 95 6.51 27.56 -6.69
N ASP A 96 6.49 28.70 -7.36
CA ASP A 96 6.12 30.01 -6.82
C ASP A 96 4.60 30.16 -6.57
N ARG A 97 3.78 29.21 -7.04
CA ARG A 97 2.32 29.29 -7.03
C ARG A 97 1.70 28.50 -5.88
N LYS A 98 1.79 29.02 -4.66
CA LYS A 98 1.32 28.38 -3.41
C LYS A 98 -0.11 27.82 -3.48
N ASN A 99 -1.05 28.57 -4.04
CA ASN A 99 -2.44 28.14 -4.20
C ASN A 99 -2.59 26.93 -5.13
N LEU A 100 -1.75 26.84 -6.17
CA LEU A 100 -1.73 25.71 -7.08
C LEU A 100 -1.11 24.48 -6.40
N LEU A 101 0.01 24.68 -5.68
CA LEU A 101 0.67 23.64 -4.88
C LEU A 101 -0.31 23.01 -3.87
N ALA A 102 -1.05 23.82 -3.10
CA ALA A 102 -2.04 23.33 -2.15
C ALA A 102 -3.14 22.47 -2.83
N ARG A 103 -3.58 22.84 -4.03
CA ARG A 103 -4.57 22.05 -4.80
C ARG A 103 -3.98 20.74 -5.33
N TYR A 104 -2.72 20.73 -5.74
CA TYR A 104 -2.04 19.50 -6.13
C TYR A 104 -1.84 18.56 -4.94
N LEU A 105 -1.41 19.06 -3.78
CA LEU A 105 -1.33 18.28 -2.54
C LEU A 105 -2.69 17.67 -2.18
N ARG A 106 -3.77 18.44 -2.27
CA ARG A 106 -5.13 17.94 -2.04
C ARG A 106 -5.53 16.85 -3.03
N THR A 107 -5.27 17.07 -4.32
CA THR A 107 -5.55 16.08 -5.37
C THR A 107 -4.79 14.78 -5.10
N MET A 108 -3.49 14.87 -4.79
CA MET A 108 -2.65 13.72 -4.46
C MET A 108 -3.15 12.98 -3.21
N THR A 109 -3.59 13.71 -2.19
CA THR A 109 -4.19 13.17 -0.97
C THR A 109 -5.45 12.37 -1.28
N ASN A 110 -6.35 12.93 -2.09
CA ASN A 110 -7.57 12.24 -2.52
C ASN A 110 -7.27 10.97 -3.33
N LEU A 111 -6.32 11.04 -4.27
CA LEU A 111 -5.86 9.86 -5.03
C LEU A 111 -5.25 8.79 -4.12
N LEU A 112 -4.50 9.20 -3.08
CA LEU A 112 -3.95 8.30 -2.07
C LEU A 112 -5.03 7.69 -1.17
N TYR A 113 -6.19 8.33 -0.97
CA TYR A 113 -7.27 7.68 -0.23
C TYR A 113 -8.09 6.72 -1.10
N THR A 114 -8.32 7.09 -2.36
CA THR A 114 -9.32 6.43 -3.21
C THR A 114 -8.75 5.36 -4.14
N GLU A 115 -7.46 5.40 -4.49
CA GLU A 115 -6.83 4.46 -5.44
C GLU A 115 -5.59 3.79 -4.81
N SER A 116 -5.40 2.48 -5.01
CA SER A 116 -4.30 1.72 -4.39
C SER A 116 -2.98 1.93 -5.08
N ARG A 117 -2.98 2.05 -6.42
CA ARG A 117 -1.75 2.19 -7.21
C ARG A 117 -1.08 3.56 -7.05
N THR A 118 -1.78 4.56 -6.53
CA THR A 118 -1.25 5.91 -6.31
C THR A 118 0.05 5.89 -5.50
N GLY A 119 0.16 5.03 -4.47
CA GLY A 119 1.37 4.95 -3.66
C GLY A 119 2.61 4.48 -4.44
N GLU A 120 2.43 3.53 -5.36
CA GLU A 120 3.50 3.06 -6.25
C GLU A 120 3.93 4.15 -7.23
N GLU A 121 2.97 4.86 -7.81
CA GLU A 121 3.26 5.96 -8.73
C GLU A 121 3.95 7.13 -8.01
N CYS A 122 3.53 7.49 -6.79
CA CYS A 122 4.23 8.49 -5.98
C CYS A 122 5.68 8.11 -5.71
N PHE A 123 5.97 6.82 -5.48
CA PHE A 123 7.33 6.34 -5.29
C PHE A 123 8.15 6.47 -6.59
N LYS A 124 7.60 6.02 -7.73
CA LYS A 124 8.27 6.10 -9.04
C LYS A 124 8.60 7.54 -9.45
N THR A 125 7.72 8.49 -9.14
CA THR A 125 7.89 9.90 -9.51
C THR A 125 8.59 10.72 -8.43
N ASN A 126 9.08 10.09 -7.36
CA ASN A 126 9.67 10.77 -6.20
C ASN A 126 8.78 11.88 -5.62
N ALA A 127 7.45 11.70 -5.64
CA ALA A 127 6.49 12.74 -5.30
C ALA A 127 6.65 13.24 -3.86
N TYR A 128 6.96 12.34 -2.92
CA TYR A 128 7.09 12.71 -1.50
C TYR A 128 8.19 13.75 -1.28
N SER A 129 9.40 13.48 -1.75
CA SER A 129 10.54 14.38 -1.56
C SER A 129 10.35 15.71 -2.29
N ILE A 130 9.77 15.68 -3.49
CA ILE A 130 9.49 16.91 -4.26
C ILE A 130 8.48 17.78 -3.51
N PHE A 131 7.36 17.20 -3.06
CA PHE A 131 6.36 17.97 -2.31
C PHE A 131 6.85 18.40 -0.93
N GLU A 132 7.74 17.65 -0.29
CA GLU A 132 8.39 18.05 0.95
C GLU A 132 9.24 19.30 0.75
N GLU A 133 10.12 19.30 -0.27
CA GLU A 133 10.96 20.45 -0.62
C GLU A 133 10.10 21.69 -0.91
N LEU A 134 9.10 21.56 -1.79
CA LEU A 134 8.19 22.66 -2.14
C LEU A 134 7.41 23.19 -0.93
N ALA A 135 6.95 22.31 -0.05
CA ALA A 135 6.27 22.73 1.18
C ALA A 135 7.21 23.39 2.19
N GLN A 136 8.48 23.00 2.26
CA GLN A 136 9.47 23.66 3.15
C GLN A 136 9.86 25.06 2.65
N GLU A 137 9.93 25.28 1.34
CA GLU A 137 10.11 26.63 0.76
C GLU A 137 8.98 27.58 1.22
N ASP A 138 7.77 27.06 1.41
CA ASP A 138 6.56 27.80 1.83
C ASP A 138 6.11 27.50 3.28
N LYS A 139 7.06 27.36 4.21
CA LYS A 139 6.78 27.02 5.63
C LYS A 139 5.78 27.94 6.35
N ASP A 140 5.69 29.21 5.94
CA ASP A 140 4.83 30.21 6.57
C ASP A 140 3.39 30.21 5.99
N ASP A 141 3.16 29.53 4.86
CA ASP A 141 1.84 29.45 4.23
C ASP A 141 0.98 28.36 4.90
N ARG A 142 0.01 28.80 5.69
CA ARG A 142 -0.89 27.89 6.44
C ARG A 142 -1.70 26.94 5.53
N ALA A 143 -2.07 27.37 4.32
CA ALA A 143 -2.86 26.54 3.42
C ALA A 143 -2.00 25.41 2.84
N VAL A 144 -0.77 25.72 2.40
CA VAL A 144 0.18 24.71 1.92
C VAL A 144 0.53 23.73 3.04
N GLN A 145 0.89 24.22 4.23
CA GLN A 145 1.26 23.34 5.35
C GLN A 145 0.12 22.40 5.77
N LYS A 146 -1.12 22.87 5.76
CA LYS A 146 -2.29 22.03 6.07
C LYS A 146 -2.43 20.89 5.07
N GLU A 147 -2.39 21.18 3.77
CA GLU A 147 -2.53 20.14 2.74
C GLU A 147 -1.32 19.21 2.70
N TRP A 148 -0.12 19.72 3.01
CA TRP A 148 1.09 18.91 3.16
C TRP A 148 0.95 17.87 4.28
N GLN A 149 0.45 18.26 5.45
CA GLN A 149 0.23 17.34 6.57
C GLN A 149 -0.78 16.23 6.23
N GLU A 150 -1.88 16.57 5.54
CA GLU A 150 -2.86 15.58 5.07
C GLU A 150 -2.27 14.64 4.02
N PHE A 151 -1.46 15.16 3.09
CA PHE A 151 -0.73 14.35 2.13
C PHE A 151 0.23 13.37 2.81
N VAL A 152 1.04 13.83 3.78
CA VAL A 152 1.97 12.97 4.54
C VAL A 152 1.22 11.86 5.27
N LYS A 153 0.07 12.19 5.88
CA LYS A 153 -0.78 11.21 6.56
C LYS A 153 -1.33 10.16 5.59
N ALA A 154 -1.88 10.58 4.45
CA ALA A 154 -2.39 9.68 3.42
C ALA A 154 -1.27 8.80 2.83
N TYR A 155 -0.09 9.39 2.58
CA TYR A 155 1.08 8.68 2.05
C TYR A 155 1.60 7.64 3.04
N ARG A 156 1.68 7.95 4.34
CA ARG A 156 2.05 6.99 5.39
C ARG A 156 1.06 5.83 5.48
N LEU A 157 -0.24 6.10 5.40
CA LEU A 157 -1.25 5.05 5.40
C LEU A 157 -1.12 4.11 4.20
N LYS A 158 -0.81 4.63 3.01
CA LYS A 158 -0.58 3.80 1.81
C LYS A 158 0.76 3.09 1.83
N SER A 159 1.83 3.77 2.21
CA SER A 159 3.17 3.16 2.31
C SER A 159 3.25 2.09 3.38
N GLN A 160 2.50 2.18 4.49
CA GLN A 160 2.40 1.08 5.46
C GLN A 160 1.67 -0.14 4.89
N LYS A 161 0.55 0.07 4.18
CA LYS A 161 -0.13 -1.03 3.46
C LYS A 161 0.78 -1.66 2.41
N ASN A 162 1.51 -0.84 1.67
CA ASN A 162 2.45 -1.30 0.68
C ASN A 162 3.71 -1.89 1.32
N ALA A 163 4.19 -1.45 2.47
CA ALA A 163 5.34 -2.07 3.15
C ALA A 163 5.01 -3.47 3.65
N VAL A 164 3.75 -3.73 4.01
CA VAL A 164 3.27 -5.09 4.28
C VAL A 164 3.26 -5.95 3.00
N LEU A 165 2.88 -5.38 1.86
CA LEU A 165 2.84 -6.08 0.56
C LEU A 165 4.21 -6.16 -0.17
N VAL A 166 5.07 -5.17 -0.01
CA VAL A 166 6.38 -4.99 -0.66
C VAL A 166 7.46 -5.62 0.22
N GLY A 167 7.29 -5.65 1.55
CA GLY A 167 8.06 -6.53 2.42
C GLY A 167 7.87 -8.01 2.07
N ALA A 168 6.72 -8.38 1.49
CA ALA A 168 6.50 -9.70 0.92
C ALA A 168 7.16 -9.89 -0.48
N ASN A 169 7.43 -8.81 -1.23
CA ASN A 169 7.93 -8.88 -2.61
C ASN A 169 9.43 -8.52 -2.79
N HIS A 170 10.07 -7.82 -1.85
CA HIS A 170 11.53 -7.52 -1.91
C HIS A 170 12.41 -8.61 -1.33
N TYR A 171 11.78 -9.64 -0.78
CA TYR A 171 12.42 -10.92 -0.62
C TYR A 171 11.87 -11.82 -1.73
N SER A 172 12.69 -12.04 -2.77
CA SER A 172 12.39 -13.03 -3.83
C SER A 172 12.10 -14.44 -3.31
N VAL A 173 12.35 -14.65 -2.01
CA VAL A 173 12.18 -15.88 -1.26
C VAL A 173 11.42 -15.51 0.01
N PRO A 174 10.16 -15.98 0.19
CA PRO A 174 9.33 -15.79 1.38
C PRO A 174 10.10 -16.00 2.70
N ILE A 175 9.69 -15.34 3.79
CA ILE A 175 10.34 -15.55 5.10
C ILE A 175 10.33 -17.03 5.49
N SER A 176 9.23 -17.74 5.21
CA SER A 176 9.10 -19.20 5.41
C SER A 176 10.25 -20.00 4.80
N ASP A 177 10.77 -19.54 3.66
CA ASP A 177 11.76 -20.26 2.86
C ASP A 177 13.20 -19.93 3.28
N ARG A 178 13.37 -18.88 4.10
CA ARG A 178 14.64 -18.48 4.71
C ARG A 178 14.85 -19.09 6.08
N LEU A 179 13.77 -19.54 6.70
CA LEU A 179 13.79 -20.20 7.99
C LEU A 179 14.24 -21.65 7.80
N ASP A 180 15.08 -22.13 8.72
CA ASP A 180 15.31 -23.57 8.82
C ASP A 180 13.95 -24.27 8.99
N ARG A 181 13.76 -25.40 8.31
CA ARG A 181 12.55 -26.24 8.41
C ARG A 181 12.23 -26.59 9.87
N ALA A 182 13.23 -26.75 10.73
CA ALA A 182 13.00 -26.98 12.16
C ALA A 182 12.31 -25.78 12.83
N TYR A 183 12.71 -24.55 12.51
CA TYR A 183 12.12 -23.33 13.03
C TYR A 183 10.77 -23.03 12.39
N LEU A 184 10.61 -23.29 11.09
CA LEU A 184 9.32 -23.14 10.42
C LEU A 184 8.28 -24.07 11.05
N ARG A 185 8.63 -25.36 11.27
CA ARG A 185 7.77 -26.32 11.97
C ARG A 185 7.46 -25.90 13.39
N LEU A 186 8.36 -25.19 14.05
CA LEU A 186 8.09 -24.66 15.38
C LEU A 186 7.10 -23.49 15.33
N LEU A 187 7.28 -22.56 14.39
CA LEU A 187 6.41 -21.38 14.20
C LEU A 187 5.00 -21.78 13.71
N THR A 188 4.90 -22.80 12.86
CA THR A 188 3.63 -23.27 12.26
C THR A 188 3.01 -24.48 12.97
N GLY A 189 3.79 -25.22 13.76
CA GLY A 189 3.37 -26.48 14.39
C GLY A 189 2.53 -26.34 15.66
N GLY A 190 2.22 -25.12 16.10
CA GLY A 190 1.24 -24.88 17.16
C GLY A 190 1.55 -23.69 18.07
N THR A 191 0.79 -23.62 19.17
CA THR A 191 0.80 -22.55 20.17
C THR A 191 2.18 -22.33 20.79
N ILE A 192 2.91 -21.32 20.32
CA ILE A 192 4.13 -20.85 21.00
C ILE A 192 3.69 -19.95 22.15
N VAL A 193 4.23 -20.17 23.35
CA VAL A 193 3.89 -19.35 24.52
C VAL A 193 4.99 -18.33 24.75
N ILE A 194 4.65 -17.04 24.62
CA ILE A 194 5.55 -15.98 25.08
C ILE A 194 5.44 -15.88 26.59
N LYS A 195 6.55 -16.11 27.30
CA LYS A 195 6.67 -15.71 28.70
C LYS A 195 7.35 -14.35 28.76
N HIS A 196 6.56 -13.30 29.03
CA HIS A 196 7.14 -12.08 29.56
C HIS A 196 7.31 -12.23 31.06
N LYS A 197 8.55 -12.29 31.56
CA LYS A 197 8.82 -11.93 32.95
C LYS A 197 8.91 -10.41 33.01
N GLY A 198 7.81 -9.75 33.35
CA GLY A 198 7.90 -8.41 33.93
C GLY A 198 8.64 -8.53 35.27
N ARG A 199 9.47 -7.53 35.63
CA ARG A 199 10.08 -7.49 36.98
C ARG A 199 8.93 -7.51 38.01
N GLY A 200 8.73 -8.65 38.67
CA GLY A 200 7.77 -8.80 39.77
C GLY A 200 6.34 -9.23 39.40
N THR A 201 6.00 -9.46 38.13
CA THR A 201 4.66 -9.95 37.73
C THR A 201 4.68 -11.41 37.28
N ASN A 202 3.63 -12.15 37.62
CA ASN A 202 3.46 -13.53 37.19
C ASN A 202 3.54 -13.62 35.65
N PRO A 203 4.24 -14.61 35.09
CA PRO A 203 4.41 -14.72 33.65
C PRO A 203 3.05 -14.87 32.96
N HIS A 204 2.64 -13.84 32.22
CA HIS A 204 1.47 -13.93 31.36
C HIS A 204 1.82 -14.84 30.18
N LYS A 205 1.09 -15.94 30.05
CA LYS A 205 1.18 -16.83 28.90
C LYS A 205 0.41 -16.15 27.76
N LYS A 206 1.06 -15.87 26.63
CA LYS A 206 0.37 -15.47 25.40
C LYS A 206 0.59 -16.50 24.32
N ILE A 207 -0.47 -16.89 23.64
CA ILE A 207 -0.44 -17.75 22.46
C ILE A 207 0.04 -16.88 21.29
N LEU A 208 1.19 -17.23 20.75
CA LEU A 208 1.67 -16.67 19.51
C LEU A 208 1.15 -17.54 18.36
N ARG A 209 0.37 -16.93 17.47
CA ARG A 209 0.06 -17.47 16.15
C ARG A 209 0.89 -16.74 15.12
N VAL A 210 1.34 -17.49 14.12
CA VAL A 210 2.12 -16.97 13.00
C VAL A 210 1.25 -17.12 11.76
N ASP A 211 1.22 -16.10 10.90
CA ASP A 211 0.60 -16.24 9.59
C ASP A 211 1.41 -17.20 8.69
N ASP A 212 0.77 -17.72 7.64
CA ASP A 212 1.41 -18.71 6.75
C ASP A 212 2.68 -18.17 6.08
N THR A 213 2.79 -16.84 5.96
CA THR A 213 3.94 -16.13 5.38
C THR A 213 5.03 -15.79 6.39
N CYS A 214 4.84 -16.06 7.69
CA CYS A 214 5.74 -15.67 8.78
C CYS A 214 6.06 -14.17 8.85
N THR A 215 5.20 -13.33 8.28
CA THR A 215 5.32 -11.85 8.28
C THR A 215 4.61 -11.20 9.46
N LYS A 216 3.64 -11.91 10.06
CA LYS A 216 2.78 -11.40 11.11
C LYS A 216 2.77 -12.34 12.29
N LEU A 217 3.07 -11.78 13.46
CA LEU A 217 2.98 -12.45 14.74
C LEU A 217 1.75 -11.92 15.49
N LEU A 218 0.79 -12.82 15.74
CA LEU A 218 -0.47 -12.54 16.44
C LEU A 218 -0.37 -13.03 17.88
N LEU A 219 -0.44 -12.12 18.84
CA LEU A 219 -0.45 -12.46 20.27
C LEU A 219 -1.87 -12.51 20.80
N GLN A 220 -2.35 -13.71 21.12
CA GLN A 220 -3.65 -13.98 21.72
C GLN A 220 -3.49 -14.37 23.20
N ASN A 221 -4.46 -14.01 24.05
CA ASN A 221 -4.49 -14.56 25.40
C ASN A 221 -5.02 -16.00 25.34
N PRO A 222 -4.50 -16.92 26.16
CA PRO A 222 -4.92 -18.32 26.16
C PRO A 222 -6.38 -18.52 26.58
N ASP A 223 -6.94 -17.57 27.32
CA ASP A 223 -8.32 -17.63 27.82
C ASP A 223 -9.34 -17.09 26.78
N ASP A 224 -8.87 -16.41 25.73
CA ASP A 224 -9.70 -15.88 24.65
C ASP A 224 -10.02 -16.98 23.63
N THR A 225 -10.99 -17.84 23.98
CA THR A 225 -11.43 -18.99 23.17
C THR A 225 -12.33 -18.63 21.97
N ARG A 226 -12.82 -17.39 21.87
CA ARG A 226 -13.68 -16.95 20.76
C ARG A 226 -12.84 -16.45 19.58
N ALA A 227 -12.58 -17.36 18.63
CA ALA A 227 -11.73 -17.12 17.47
C ALA A 227 -12.13 -15.90 16.61
N SER A 228 -13.42 -15.55 16.52
CA SER A 228 -13.89 -14.43 15.68
C SER A 228 -13.64 -13.03 16.27
N ASP A 229 -13.51 -12.93 17.60
CA ASP A 229 -13.23 -11.66 18.29
C ASP A 229 -11.77 -11.56 18.75
N ALA A 230 -11.09 -12.70 18.91
CA ALA A 230 -9.67 -12.78 19.28
C ALA A 230 -8.76 -12.06 18.27
N ASP A 231 -9.08 -12.10 16.98
CA ASP A 231 -8.27 -11.42 15.95
C ASP A 231 -8.39 -9.89 15.99
N LYS A 232 -9.48 -9.36 16.54
CA LYS A 232 -9.69 -7.91 16.69
C LYS A 232 -8.94 -7.32 17.89
N GLN A 233 -8.68 -8.13 18.92
CA GLN A 233 -7.99 -7.70 20.14
C GLN A 233 -6.54 -8.20 20.25
N ALA A 234 -6.10 -9.11 19.38
CA ALA A 234 -4.73 -9.61 19.38
C ALA A 234 -3.73 -8.48 19.13
N LYS A 235 -2.72 -8.37 19.99
CA LYS A 235 -1.60 -7.44 19.75
C LYS A 235 -0.81 -7.97 18.55
N GLN A 236 -0.86 -7.23 17.45
CA GLN A 236 -0.16 -7.58 16.22
C GLN A 236 1.26 -7.03 16.27
N ILE A 237 2.23 -7.89 16.00
CA ILE A 237 3.62 -7.50 15.79
C ILE A 237 3.91 -7.68 14.30
N PHE A 238 4.19 -6.56 13.63
CA PHE A 238 4.55 -6.53 12.22
C PHE A 238 6.07 -6.62 12.09
N MET A 239 6.55 -7.60 11.34
CA MET A 239 7.97 -7.74 10.98
C MET A 239 8.12 -7.34 9.53
N THR A 240 8.86 -6.27 9.24
CA THR A 240 9.21 -5.92 7.85
C THR A 240 10.33 -6.81 7.33
N SER A 241 11.26 -7.19 8.20
CA SER A 241 12.32 -8.14 7.89
C SER A 241 12.81 -8.89 9.11
N VAL A 242 13.29 -10.12 8.90
CA VAL A 242 14.00 -10.91 9.92
C VAL A 242 15.48 -10.83 9.59
N LYS A 243 16.27 -10.19 10.47
CA LYS A 243 17.73 -10.06 10.33
C LYS A 243 18.44 -11.36 10.69
N ALA A 244 18.01 -12.00 11.79
CA ALA A 244 18.61 -13.23 12.27
C ALA A 244 17.66 -13.98 13.19
N ILE A 245 17.82 -15.30 13.23
CA ILE A 245 17.25 -16.14 14.27
C ILE A 245 18.39 -16.82 15.00
N LYS A 246 18.46 -16.59 16.31
CA LYS A 246 19.50 -17.16 17.16
C LYS A 246 18.87 -18.22 18.08
N PRO A 247 19.39 -19.45 18.11
CA PRO A 247 19.07 -20.38 19.19
C PRO A 247 19.69 -19.88 20.50
N GLY A 248 19.12 -20.28 21.63
CA GLY A 248 19.71 -19.99 22.93
C GLY A 248 19.08 -18.81 23.66
N ASN A 249 19.67 -18.50 24.82
CA ASN A 249 19.12 -17.58 25.82
C ASN A 249 19.94 -16.30 26.01
N ASP A 250 20.70 -15.89 24.98
CA ASP A 250 21.60 -14.74 25.01
C ASP A 250 20.88 -13.43 25.37
N HIS A 251 19.59 -13.31 25.02
CA HIS A 251 18.81 -12.13 25.35
C HIS A 251 18.48 -12.08 26.86
N PRO A 252 18.60 -10.92 27.54
CA PRO A 252 18.32 -10.79 28.97
C PRO A 252 16.94 -11.33 29.42
N TRP A 253 15.94 -11.28 28.54
CA TRP A 253 14.59 -11.81 28.81
C TRP A 253 14.49 -13.34 28.81
N LEU A 254 15.45 -14.04 28.23
CA LEU A 254 15.50 -15.51 28.21
C LEU A 254 16.41 -16.08 29.30
N LYS A 255 16.97 -15.23 30.16
CA LYS A 255 17.88 -15.66 31.23
C LYS A 255 17.21 -16.71 32.13
N GLY A 256 17.86 -17.86 32.28
CA GLY A 256 17.37 -19.00 33.08
C GLY A 256 16.41 -19.95 32.34
N VAL A 257 16.12 -19.70 31.06
CA VAL A 257 15.49 -20.68 30.18
C VAL A 257 16.61 -21.54 29.57
N PRO A 258 16.48 -22.89 29.55
CA PRO A 258 17.49 -23.74 28.91
C PRO A 258 17.69 -23.36 27.43
N PRO A 259 18.93 -23.20 26.93
CA PRO A 259 19.22 -22.76 25.56
C PRO A 259 18.50 -23.56 24.47
N GLU A 260 18.30 -24.85 24.69
CA GLU A 260 17.63 -25.75 23.76
C GLU A 260 16.10 -25.54 23.67
N LYS A 261 15.54 -24.71 24.57
CA LYS A 261 14.10 -24.41 24.63
C LYS A 261 13.77 -22.98 24.24
N CYS A 262 14.73 -22.22 23.74
CA CYS A 262 14.51 -20.82 23.43
C CYS A 262 15.14 -20.39 22.12
N ILE A 263 14.48 -19.41 21.51
CA ILE A 263 14.85 -18.84 20.23
C ILE A 263 14.61 -17.34 20.32
N GLN A 264 15.54 -16.58 19.75
CA GLN A 264 15.44 -15.15 19.58
C GLN A 264 15.31 -14.82 18.10
N ILE A 265 14.25 -14.11 17.73
CA ILE A 265 14.08 -13.52 16.41
C ILE A 265 14.51 -12.05 16.50
N ILE A 266 15.48 -11.65 15.68
CA ILE A 266 15.92 -10.28 15.50
C ILE A 266 15.24 -9.77 14.23
N ALA A 267 14.34 -8.80 14.36
CA ALA A 267 13.54 -8.28 13.25
C ALA A 267 13.58 -6.75 13.20
N ILE A 268 13.19 -6.21 12.04
CA ILE A 268 12.98 -4.76 11.84
C ILE A 268 11.47 -4.49 11.84
N ASP A 269 11.04 -3.42 12.51
CA ASP A 269 9.66 -2.95 12.51
C ASP A 269 9.34 -2.07 11.28
N PRO A 270 8.08 -1.64 11.09
CA PRO A 270 7.72 -0.71 10.01
C PRO A 270 8.40 0.66 10.08
N ASN A 271 8.99 1.02 11.21
CA ASN A 271 9.71 2.29 11.43
C ASN A 271 11.23 2.11 11.27
N SER A 272 11.67 0.99 10.68
CA SER A 272 13.09 0.65 10.51
C SER A 272 13.87 0.48 11.83
N LYS A 273 13.19 0.20 12.94
CA LYS A 273 13.82 -0.06 14.24
C LYS A 273 13.98 -1.55 14.48
N ASP A 274 15.15 -1.92 14.99
CA ASP A 274 15.40 -3.29 15.42
C ASP A 274 14.59 -3.62 16.68
N PHE A 275 13.99 -4.81 16.68
CA PHE A 275 13.34 -5.36 17.85
C PHE A 275 13.59 -6.87 17.97
N TYR A 276 13.35 -7.38 19.17
CA TYR A 276 13.63 -8.76 19.54
C TYR A 276 12.35 -9.48 19.97
N VAL A 277 12.09 -10.63 19.35
CA VAL A 277 11.04 -11.55 19.78
C VAL A 277 11.70 -12.74 20.45
N CYS A 278 11.53 -12.84 21.76
CA CYS A 278 12.08 -13.92 22.58
C CYS A 278 11.01 -14.99 22.81
N LEU A 279 11.24 -16.19 22.31
CA LEU A 279 10.28 -17.29 22.33
C LEU A 279 10.83 -18.44 23.20
N GLU A 280 9.94 -19.02 24.02
CA GLU A 280 10.20 -20.23 24.79
C GLU A 280 9.27 -21.35 24.32
N THR A 281 9.83 -22.51 24.00
CA THR A 281 9.05 -23.70 23.65
C THR A 281 8.61 -24.41 24.92
N LEU A 282 7.29 -24.48 25.15
CA LEU A 282 6.74 -25.31 26.21
C LEU A 282 6.58 -26.75 25.71
N TYR A 283 7.68 -27.49 25.61
CA TYR A 283 7.59 -28.94 25.53
C TYR A 283 7.05 -29.46 26.88
N LYS A 284 5.74 -29.67 26.99
CA LYS A 284 5.26 -30.81 27.76
C LYS A 284 5.63 -32.01 26.91
N ALA A 285 6.44 -32.92 27.44
CA ALA A 285 6.79 -34.17 26.77
C ALA A 285 5.55 -34.74 26.09
N VAL A 286 5.54 -34.71 24.76
CA VAL A 286 4.61 -35.51 23.97
C VAL A 286 4.89 -36.93 24.41
N ARG A 287 3.98 -37.53 25.17
CA ARG A 287 4.04 -38.96 25.49
C ARG A 287 4.34 -39.67 24.19
N LYS A 288 5.39 -40.51 24.18
CA LYS A 288 5.79 -41.38 23.08
C LYS A 288 4.54 -41.81 22.30
N ILE A 289 4.35 -41.24 21.12
CA ILE A 289 3.41 -41.81 20.16
C ILE A 289 4.08 -43.12 19.77
N HIS A 290 3.49 -44.22 20.22
CA HIS A 290 3.81 -45.56 19.76
C HIS A 290 3.79 -45.54 18.23
N GLU A 291 4.90 -45.97 17.61
CA GLU A 291 4.87 -46.44 16.22
C GLU A 291 3.76 -47.49 16.09
N PRO A 292 2.77 -47.33 15.20
CA PRO A 292 2.02 -48.46 14.71
C PRO A 292 2.71 -48.98 13.45
N ASP A 293 2.96 -50.29 13.48
CA ASP A 293 3.47 -51.09 12.39
C ASP A 293 2.79 -50.82 11.04
N LEU A 294 3.63 -50.90 10.02
CA LEU A 294 3.31 -51.05 8.59
C LEU A 294 2.15 -52.01 8.31
N VAL A 295 1.12 -51.54 7.59
CA VAL A 295 0.38 -52.40 6.65
C VAL A 295 0.11 -51.68 5.32
N LYS A 296 0.50 -52.41 4.26
CA LYS A 296 0.47 -52.13 2.83
C LYS A 296 -0.94 -51.91 2.24
N LYS A 297 -0.96 -51.34 1.01
CA LYS A 297 -2.01 -51.29 -0.06
C LYS A 297 -2.78 -49.95 -0.07
N LYS A 298 -3.02 -49.26 -1.19
CA LYS A 298 -3.03 -49.60 -2.63
C LYS A 298 -2.97 -48.30 -3.47
N LYS A 299 -2.44 -48.43 -4.69
CA LYS A 299 -2.42 -47.45 -5.79
C LYS A 299 -3.80 -46.85 -6.10
N LYS A 300 -3.85 -45.56 -6.45
CA LYS A 300 -4.58 -45.02 -7.61
C LYS A 300 -4.01 -43.65 -8.02
N LYS A 301 -3.44 -43.60 -9.23
CA LYS A 301 -3.18 -42.41 -10.05
C LYS A 301 -4.46 -42.09 -10.82
N TYR A 302 -4.83 -40.82 -10.95
CA TYR A 302 -5.35 -40.22 -12.19
C TYR A 302 -5.03 -38.72 -12.21
N PHE A 303 -4.57 -38.30 -13.39
CA PHE A 303 -4.33 -36.93 -13.87
C PHE A 303 -5.58 -36.45 -14.63
N SER A 304 -5.81 -35.12 -14.69
CA SER A 304 -6.15 -34.29 -15.88
C SER A 304 -6.88 -33.02 -15.44
N CYS A 305 -6.40 -31.80 -15.75
CA CYS A 305 -6.79 -30.97 -16.93
C CYS A 305 -8.25 -30.48 -16.84
N THR A 306 -8.65 -29.21 -17.04
CA THR A 306 -8.20 -28.13 -17.95
C THR A 306 -8.95 -26.83 -17.61
N ASP A 307 -8.31 -25.68 -17.87
CA ASP A 307 -8.76 -24.47 -18.60
C ASP A 307 -10.16 -23.82 -18.46
N GLU A 308 -10.13 -22.50 -18.72
CA GLU A 308 -11.19 -21.61 -19.25
C GLU A 308 -11.88 -20.63 -18.30
N ILE A 309 -11.18 -19.56 -17.89
CA ILE A 309 -11.77 -18.21 -17.78
C ILE A 309 -10.76 -17.17 -18.29
N SER A 310 -10.53 -17.16 -19.60
CA SER A 310 -9.74 -16.12 -20.30
C SER A 310 -10.24 -15.86 -21.72
N LYS A 311 -11.55 -16.04 -21.94
CA LYS A 311 -12.25 -15.63 -23.16
C LYS A 311 -13.47 -14.81 -22.72
N TYR A 312 -13.81 -13.80 -23.52
CA TYR A 312 -14.88 -12.81 -23.33
C TYR A 312 -14.51 -11.53 -22.55
N LEU A 313 -13.73 -10.65 -23.20
CA LEU A 313 -14.05 -9.21 -23.33
C LEU A 313 -12.97 -8.50 -24.16
N LEU A 314 -12.89 -8.88 -25.43
CA LEU A 314 -12.17 -8.16 -26.49
C LEU A 314 -12.97 -8.32 -27.78
N CYS A 315 -13.93 -7.42 -27.97
CA CYS A 315 -14.54 -7.05 -29.26
C CYS A 315 -15.25 -5.70 -29.05
N PHE A 316 -15.13 -4.79 -30.03
CA PHE A 316 -15.47 -3.35 -30.03
C PHE A 316 -14.38 -2.48 -29.36
N PHE A 317 -13.44 -1.83 -30.07
CA PHE A 317 -13.47 -1.25 -31.42
C PHE A 317 -12.10 -1.38 -32.11
N SER A 318 -12.15 -1.83 -33.36
CA SER A 318 -11.19 -1.55 -34.43
C SER A 318 -11.73 -0.39 -35.27
N LEU A 319 -10.85 0.27 -36.04
CA LEU A 319 -10.94 1.59 -36.71
C LEU A 319 -10.54 2.71 -35.73
N GLU A 320 -9.36 3.32 -35.77
CA GLU A 320 -8.51 3.67 -36.92
C GLU A 320 -7.03 3.56 -36.53
N THR A 321 -6.27 2.83 -37.34
CA THR A 321 -4.83 3.04 -37.51
C THR A 321 -4.67 3.42 -38.96
N PHE A 322 -4.46 4.69 -39.27
CA PHE A 322 -3.82 5.11 -40.52
C PHE A 322 -3.45 6.58 -40.40
N VAL A 323 -2.20 6.92 -40.76
CA VAL A 323 -1.69 8.27 -41.05
C VAL A 323 -1.35 9.08 -39.78
N LEU A 324 -0.14 9.59 -39.48
CA LEU A 324 1.17 9.72 -40.16
C LEU A 324 2.12 10.34 -39.09
N ASN A 325 3.42 10.01 -39.07
CA ASN A 325 4.50 10.93 -39.48
C ASN A 325 4.10 12.29 -40.06
#